data_AF-G7WPC8-F1
#
_entry.id   AF-G7WPC8-F1
#
_cell.length_a   1.000
_cell.length_b   1.000
_cell.length_c   1.000
_cell.angle_alpha   90.00
_cell.angle_beta   90.00
_cell.angle_gamma   90.00
#
_symmetry.space_group_name_H-M   'P 1'
#
loop_
_entity.id
_entity.type
_entity.pdbx_description
1 polymer ?
#
loop_
_entity_poly.entity_id
_entity_poly.type
_entity_poly.pdbx_seq_one_letter_code
_entity_poly.pdbx_strand_id
1 'polypeptide(L)'
;MEVGPGKGEFAESGARRGSLSRYYIVDMSERMQDLVKARLENADTSTELVFIHAELDRDPLSEIPDGTIDKIIMINAFQDINPKHALWEFRRILKPGGLFRANVTDRSVREETAADDDLFNKESGYFYLTSNPGAEDQNEVKPLGRITTKAGEDVPYYRMMRSYYRWELKLSFAEPQCLKRSDRSLTYGSGYTNTPFSSRS
;
A
#
# COMPACT_ATOMS: atom_id res chain seq x y z
N MET A 1 4.84 3.78 13.77
CA MET A 1 4.15 4.17 12.52
C MET A 1 3.48 2.94 11.96
N GLU A 2 2.21 3.08 11.62
CA GLU A 2 1.45 2.07 10.88
C GLU A 2 1.09 2.63 9.52
N VAL A 3 1.29 1.82 8.48
CA VAL A 3 0.96 2.17 7.10
C VAL A 3 -0.09 1.20 6.59
N GLY A 4 -1.17 1.73 6.04
CA GLY A 4 -2.33 0.96 5.62
C GLY A 4 -3.05 0.32 6.81
N PRO A 5 -3.52 1.10 7.81
CA PRO A 5 -4.20 0.59 9.00
C PRO A 5 -5.54 -0.12 8.73
N GLY A 6 -6.11 0.04 7.52
CA GLY A 6 -7.45 -0.43 7.23
C GLY A 6 -8.48 0.23 8.16
N LYS A 7 -9.25 -0.57 8.91
CA LYS A 7 -10.26 -0.08 9.86
C LYS A 7 -9.68 0.30 11.23
N GLY A 8 -8.36 0.16 11.44
CA GLY A 8 -7.66 0.66 12.61
C GLY A 8 -7.62 -0.26 13.83
N GLU A 9 -7.88 -1.57 13.67
CA GLU A 9 -7.81 -2.51 14.79
C GLU A 9 -6.44 -2.53 15.49
N PHE A 10 -5.36 -2.49 14.70
CA PHE A 10 -3.99 -2.45 15.24
C PHE A 10 -3.64 -1.06 15.78
N ALA A 11 -4.06 0.00 15.11
CA ALA A 11 -3.88 1.38 15.58
C ALA A 11 -4.52 1.58 16.96
N GLU A 12 -5.75 1.09 17.15
CA GLU A 12 -6.45 1.09 18.44
C GLU A 12 -5.70 0.31 19.51
N SER A 13 -5.28 -0.92 19.21
CA SER A 13 -4.51 -1.73 20.15
C SER A 13 -3.18 -1.08 20.52
N GLY A 14 -2.49 -0.50 19.54
CA GLY A 14 -1.21 0.20 19.72
C GLY A 14 -1.34 1.45 20.58
N ALA A 15 -2.35 2.29 20.30
CA ALA A 15 -2.63 3.50 21.06
C ALA A 15 -3.02 3.19 22.51
N ARG A 16 -3.90 2.21 22.75
CA ARG A 16 -4.37 1.88 24.12
C ARG A 16 -3.31 1.25 25.02
N ARG A 17 -2.25 0.66 24.45
CA ARG A 17 -1.16 0.05 25.26
C ARG A 17 -0.36 1.08 26.06
N GLY A 18 -0.43 2.38 25.70
CA GLY A 18 0.18 3.48 26.46
C GLY A 18 1.71 3.49 26.50
N SER A 19 2.39 2.60 25.76
CA SER A 19 3.86 2.53 25.71
C SER A 19 4.48 3.43 24.64
N LEU A 20 3.66 4.16 23.89
CA LEU A 20 4.07 4.98 22.76
C LEU A 20 3.80 6.45 23.11
N SER A 21 4.80 7.31 22.92
CA SER A 21 4.59 8.76 23.03
C SER A 21 3.84 9.31 21.82
N ARG A 22 4.09 8.74 20.63
CA ARG A 22 3.51 9.17 19.37
C ARG A 22 3.25 8.00 18.42
N TYR A 23 2.12 8.02 17.71
CA TYR A 23 1.69 7.02 16.75
C TYR A 23 1.31 7.68 15.42
N TYR A 24 2.16 7.51 14.41
CA TYR A 24 1.88 7.92 13.04
C TYR A 24 1.02 6.87 12.34
N ILE A 25 -0.08 7.31 11.74
CA ILE A 25 -1.04 6.52 10.98
C ILE A 25 -1.03 7.07 9.56
N VAL A 26 -0.54 6.27 8.61
CA VAL A 26 -0.37 6.67 7.22
C VAL A 26 -1.26 5.81 6.33
N ASP A 27 -2.10 6.44 5.51
CA ASP A 27 -2.92 5.73 4.53
C ASP A 27 -3.14 6.63 3.31
N MET A 28 -3.25 6.04 2.13
CA MET A 28 -3.63 6.74 0.90
C MET A 28 -5.14 7.00 0.81
N SER A 29 -5.93 6.39 1.69
CA SER A 29 -7.37 6.53 1.75
C SER A 29 -7.78 7.41 2.91
N GLU A 30 -8.26 8.62 2.62
CA GLU A 30 -8.84 9.51 3.63
C GLU A 30 -10.00 8.84 4.37
N ARG A 31 -10.84 8.09 3.65
CA ARG A 31 -11.95 7.32 4.26
C ARG A 31 -11.44 6.32 5.30
N MET A 32 -10.38 5.57 5.01
CA MET A 32 -9.81 4.65 6.01
C MET A 32 -9.30 5.41 7.23
N GLN A 33 -8.67 6.58 7.03
CA GLN A 33 -8.26 7.42 8.16
C GLN A 33 -9.45 7.91 8.98
N ASP A 34 -10.56 8.28 8.36
CA ASP A 34 -11.76 8.71 9.09
C ASP A 34 -12.37 7.58 9.91
N LEU A 35 -12.37 6.34 9.39
CA LEU A 35 -12.77 5.16 10.18
C LEU A 35 -11.84 4.93 11.38
N VAL A 36 -10.53 5.12 11.18
CA VAL A 36 -9.55 4.98 12.27
C VAL A 36 -9.71 6.10 13.30
N LYS A 37 -9.95 7.34 12.89
CA LYS A 37 -10.25 8.47 13.78
C LYS A 37 -11.51 8.20 14.60
N ALA A 38 -12.60 7.79 13.97
CA ALA A 38 -13.86 7.46 14.66
C ALA A 38 -13.67 6.33 15.68
N ARG A 39 -12.89 5.30 15.33
CA ARG A 39 -12.53 4.22 16.25
C ARG A 39 -11.72 4.71 17.45
N LEU A 40 -10.82 5.67 17.23
CA LEU A 40 -9.90 6.20 18.24
C LEU A 40 -10.47 7.38 19.03
N GLU A 41 -11.61 7.96 18.64
CA GLU A 41 -12.24 9.13 19.28
C GLU A 41 -12.48 8.92 20.78
N ASN A 42 -12.75 7.67 21.18
CA ASN A 42 -13.00 7.29 22.56
C ASN A 42 -11.86 6.43 23.15
N ALA A 43 -10.70 6.38 22.50
CA ALA A 43 -9.54 5.72 23.06
C ALA A 43 -8.93 6.63 24.14
N ASP A 44 -9.10 6.27 25.41
CA ASP A 44 -8.34 6.87 26.50
C ASP A 44 -6.87 6.49 26.33
N THR A 45 -6.10 7.38 25.70
CA THR A 45 -4.68 7.17 25.41
C THR A 45 -3.89 8.44 25.66
N SER A 46 -2.73 8.27 26.26
CA SER A 46 -1.70 9.32 26.36
C SER A 46 -0.83 9.42 25.10
N THR A 47 -1.11 8.60 24.09
CA THR A 47 -0.33 8.55 22.84
C THR A 47 -0.77 9.67 21.91
N GLU A 48 0.16 10.50 21.44
CA GLU A 48 -0.12 11.49 20.40
C GLU A 48 -0.40 10.79 19.07
N LEU A 49 -1.59 10.96 18.51
CA LEU A 49 -1.98 10.37 17.23
C LEU A 49 -1.73 11.37 16.10
N VAL A 50 -0.96 10.96 15.09
CA VAL A 50 -0.65 11.78 13.92
C VAL A 50 -1.11 11.07 12.67
N PHE A 51 -2.07 11.67 11.96
CA PHE A 51 -2.63 11.14 10.72
C PHE A 51 -1.98 11.81 9.51
N ILE A 52 -1.50 11.02 8.55
CA ILE A 52 -0.85 11.51 7.33
C ILE A 52 -1.52 10.85 6.13
N HIS A 53 -2.18 11.66 5.30
CA HIS A 53 -2.70 11.22 4.01
C HIS A 53 -1.59 11.27 2.96
N ALA A 54 -1.12 10.10 2.53
CA ALA A 54 -0.01 9.99 1.58
C ALA A 54 -0.08 8.72 0.74
N GLU A 55 0.16 8.86 -0.57
CA GLU A 55 0.46 7.76 -1.48
C GLU A 55 1.98 7.50 -1.43
N LEU A 56 2.42 6.49 -0.68
CA LEU A 56 3.85 6.25 -0.38
C LEU A 56 4.78 6.07 -1.59
N ASP A 57 4.21 5.82 -2.76
CA ASP A 57 4.97 5.68 -4.00
C ASP A 57 5.35 7.03 -4.63
N ARG A 58 4.62 8.08 -4.24
CA ARG A 58 4.67 9.40 -4.86
C ARG A 58 4.97 10.50 -3.85
N ASP A 59 4.35 10.41 -2.69
CA ASP A 59 4.38 11.46 -1.68
C ASP A 59 5.53 11.22 -0.69
N PRO A 60 6.42 12.20 -0.53
CA PRO A 60 7.42 12.13 0.53
C PRO A 60 6.72 12.26 1.88
N LEU A 61 7.17 11.51 2.89
CA LEU A 61 6.67 11.62 4.26
C LEU A 61 7.30 12.84 4.97
N SER A 62 7.05 14.02 4.43
CA SER A 62 7.75 15.26 4.79
C SER A 62 7.42 15.75 6.20
N GLU A 63 6.27 15.35 6.73
CA GLU A 63 5.85 15.65 8.11
C GLU A 63 6.66 14.85 9.14
N ILE A 64 7.37 13.80 8.71
CA ILE A 64 8.16 12.94 9.58
C ILE A 64 9.65 13.27 9.42
N PRO A 65 10.30 13.77 10.48
CA PRO A 65 11.73 14.08 10.42
C PRO A 65 12.59 12.81 10.27
N ASP A 66 13.76 12.96 9.65
CA ASP A 66 14.74 11.89 9.45
C ASP A 66 15.14 11.23 10.78
N GLY A 67 15.25 9.90 10.78
CA GLY A 67 15.77 9.15 11.93
C GLY A 67 14.92 9.19 13.20
N THR A 68 13.62 9.51 13.12
CA THR A 68 12.74 9.65 14.29
C THR A 68 11.84 8.45 14.57
N ILE A 69 11.62 7.56 13.60
CA ILE A 69 10.69 6.44 13.74
C ILE A 69 11.39 5.22 14.32
N ASP A 70 10.88 4.71 15.44
CA ASP A 70 11.37 3.46 16.04
C ASP A 70 10.97 2.22 15.26
N LYS A 71 9.69 2.18 14.85
CA LYS A 71 9.06 1.00 14.25
C LYS A 71 8.05 1.41 13.18
N ILE A 72 8.13 0.75 12.02
CA ILE A 72 7.17 0.81 10.94
C ILE A 72 6.53 -0.57 10.79
N ILE A 73 5.20 -0.62 10.79
CA ILE A 73 4.44 -1.84 10.53
C ILE A 73 3.54 -1.68 9.31
N MET A 74 3.47 -2.73 8.52
CA MET A 74 2.60 -2.87 7.34
C MET A 74 1.96 -4.25 7.35
N ILE A 75 0.65 -4.30 7.52
CA ILE A 75 -0.10 -5.56 7.52
C ILE A 75 -0.91 -5.62 6.22
N ASN A 76 -0.49 -6.48 5.29
CA ASN A 76 -1.13 -6.67 3.98
C ASN A 76 -1.27 -5.40 3.11
N ALA A 77 -0.53 -4.32 3.42
CA ALA A 77 -0.52 -3.08 2.65
C ALA A 77 0.70 -2.96 1.71
N PHE A 78 1.72 -3.79 1.91
CA PHE A 78 2.96 -3.70 1.11
C PHE A 78 2.75 -4.10 -0.36
N GLN A 79 1.64 -4.78 -0.66
CA GLN A 79 1.30 -5.24 -2.01
C GLN A 79 0.73 -4.13 -2.89
N ASP A 80 0.37 -2.99 -2.30
CA ASP A 80 -0.25 -1.85 -2.98
C ASP A 80 0.74 -0.78 -3.39
N ILE A 81 2.00 -0.93 -3.00
CA ILE A 81 3.03 0.09 -3.11
C ILE A 81 4.22 -0.41 -3.93
N ASN A 82 4.92 0.52 -4.55
CA ASN A 82 6.23 0.37 -5.13
C ASN A 82 7.27 0.19 -4.00
N PRO A 83 7.83 -1.02 -3.83
CA PRO A 83 8.75 -1.30 -2.74
C PRO A 83 9.96 -0.37 -2.72
N LYS A 84 10.47 0.02 -3.90
CA LYS A 84 11.70 0.79 -3.99
C LYS A 84 11.51 2.19 -3.40
N HIS A 85 10.41 2.86 -3.74
CA HIS A 85 10.11 4.21 -3.28
C HIS A 85 9.78 4.21 -1.78
N ALA A 86 8.88 3.33 -1.36
CA ALA A 86 8.50 3.24 0.06
C ALA A 86 9.68 2.87 0.96
N LEU A 87 10.53 1.90 0.56
CA LEU A 87 11.71 1.53 1.34
C LEU A 87 12.74 2.66 1.45
N TRP A 88 12.82 3.55 0.44
CA TRP A 88 13.67 4.73 0.50
C TRP A 88 13.20 5.69 1.60
N GLU A 89 11.91 6.04 1.59
CA GLU A 89 11.30 6.89 2.61
C GLU A 89 11.39 6.28 4.00
N PHE A 90 11.10 4.97 4.13
CA PHE A 90 11.17 4.27 5.41
C PHE A 90 12.58 4.28 5.99
N ARG A 91 13.61 4.06 5.17
CA ARG A 91 15.01 4.13 5.63
C ARG A 91 15.39 5.53 6.09
N ARG A 92 14.90 6.58 5.43
CA ARG A 92 15.13 7.98 5.82
C ARG A 92 14.56 8.27 7.21
N ILE A 93 13.31 7.88 7.47
CA ILE A 93 12.62 8.21 8.72
C ILE A 93 12.93 7.25 9.86
N LEU A 94 13.35 6.02 9.59
CA LEU A 94 13.74 5.07 10.63
C LEU A 94 15.00 5.54 11.35
N LYS A 95 14.96 5.51 12.68
CA LYS A 95 16.16 5.72 13.49
C LYS A 95 17.20 4.61 13.24
N PRO A 96 18.50 4.85 13.55
CA PRO A 96 19.48 3.77 13.59
C PRO A 96 19.02 2.62 14.51
N GLY A 97 18.97 1.40 13.96
CA GLY A 97 18.46 0.22 14.68
C GLY A 97 16.93 0.13 14.78
N GLY A 98 16.19 1.03 14.12
CA GLY A 98 14.75 0.96 13.98
C GLY A 98 14.31 -0.28 13.20
N LEU A 99 13.05 -0.67 13.39
CA LEU A 99 12.49 -1.89 12.79
C LEU A 99 11.45 -1.54 11.73
N PHE A 100 11.57 -2.17 10.56
CA PHE A 100 10.47 -2.27 9.60
C PHE A 100 9.95 -3.71 9.54
N ARG A 101 8.64 -3.86 9.64
CA ARG A 101 7.94 -5.14 9.46
C ARG A 101 6.84 -4.98 8.43
N ALA A 102 6.91 -5.78 7.37
CA ALA A 102 5.82 -5.98 6.43
C ALA A 102 5.37 -7.44 6.45
N ASN A 103 4.07 -7.65 6.30
CA ASN A 103 3.49 -8.97 6.07
C ASN A 103 2.90 -9.02 4.65
N VAL A 104 3.34 -10.02 3.89
CA VAL A 104 3.01 -10.23 2.48
C VAL A 104 2.82 -11.73 2.27
N THR A 105 1.81 -12.12 1.51
CA THR A 105 1.63 -13.51 1.07
C THR A 105 2.67 -13.85 0.00
N ASP A 106 3.41 -14.94 0.18
CA ASP A 106 4.35 -15.43 -0.84
C ASP A 106 3.61 -15.80 -2.12
N ARG A 107 4.11 -15.31 -3.25
CA ARG A 107 3.55 -15.60 -4.57
C ARG A 107 3.50 -17.11 -4.86
N SER A 108 4.49 -17.89 -4.43
CA SER A 108 4.48 -19.35 -4.64
C SER A 108 3.26 -20.00 -3.99
N VAL A 109 2.92 -19.60 -2.75
CA VAL A 109 1.72 -20.11 -2.05
C VAL A 109 0.45 -19.68 -2.78
N ARG A 110 0.41 -18.46 -3.32
CA ARG A 110 -0.74 -17.99 -4.10
C ARG A 110 -0.88 -18.75 -5.42
N GLU A 111 0.21 -19.02 -6.12
CA GLU A 111 0.20 -19.81 -7.36
C GLU A 111 -0.30 -21.24 -7.15
N GLU A 112 0.03 -21.85 -6.01
CA GLU A 112 -0.43 -23.18 -5.61
C GLU A 112 -1.92 -23.20 -5.23
N THR A 113 -2.38 -22.20 -4.47
CA THR A 113 -3.73 -22.18 -3.87
C THR A 113 -4.79 -21.49 -4.72
N ALA A 114 -4.39 -20.50 -5.52
CA ALA A 114 -5.24 -19.73 -6.42
C ALA A 114 -5.01 -20.12 -7.88
N ALA A 115 -4.66 -21.40 -8.11
CA ALA A 115 -4.31 -21.89 -9.45
C ALA A 115 -5.40 -21.62 -10.49
N ASP A 116 -6.66 -21.53 -10.05
CA ASP A 116 -7.84 -21.29 -10.86
C ASP A 116 -8.49 -19.90 -10.71
N ASP A 117 -7.88 -18.98 -9.97
CA ASP A 117 -8.46 -17.66 -9.71
C ASP A 117 -8.31 -16.72 -10.92
N ASP A 118 -9.44 -16.34 -11.51
CA ASP A 118 -9.52 -15.40 -12.64
C ASP A 118 -9.04 -13.99 -12.27
N LEU A 119 -8.99 -13.69 -10.98
CA LEU A 119 -8.52 -12.42 -10.46
C LEU A 119 -6.99 -12.40 -10.26
N PHE A 120 -6.29 -13.50 -10.50
CA PHE A 120 -4.83 -13.57 -10.35
C PHE A 120 -4.14 -13.85 -11.68
N ASN A 121 -3.37 -12.88 -12.17
CA ASN A 121 -2.54 -13.06 -13.36
C ASN A 121 -1.18 -13.64 -12.96
N LYS A 122 -1.00 -14.95 -13.22
CA LYS A 122 0.23 -15.70 -12.89
C LYS A 122 1.48 -15.22 -13.61
N GLU A 123 1.37 -14.57 -14.76
CA GLU A 123 2.55 -14.08 -15.49
C GLU A 123 3.10 -12.81 -14.80
N SER A 124 2.22 -11.84 -14.61
CA SER A 124 2.55 -10.55 -14.00
C SER A 124 2.65 -10.58 -12.46
N GLY A 125 2.02 -11.55 -11.80
CA GLY A 125 1.91 -11.63 -10.35
C GLY A 125 0.91 -10.65 -9.74
N TYR A 126 0.05 -10.01 -10.54
CA TYR A 126 -0.97 -9.09 -10.04
C TYR A 126 -2.27 -9.80 -9.70
N PHE A 127 -2.89 -9.33 -8.62
CA PHE A 127 -4.20 -9.71 -8.17
C PHE A 127 -5.17 -8.52 -8.30
N TYR A 128 -6.32 -8.72 -8.93
CA TYR A 128 -7.30 -7.68 -9.24
C TYR A 128 -8.51 -7.80 -8.31
N LEU A 129 -8.78 -6.76 -7.52
CA LEU A 129 -9.96 -6.69 -6.67
C LEU A 129 -11.12 -6.04 -7.42
N THR A 130 -12.21 -6.77 -7.58
CA THR A 130 -13.40 -6.37 -8.36
C THR A 130 -14.52 -5.79 -7.50
N SER A 131 -14.42 -5.89 -6.18
CA SER A 131 -15.37 -5.26 -5.26
C SER A 131 -15.28 -3.73 -5.35
N ASN A 132 -16.41 -3.08 -5.64
CA ASN A 132 -16.48 -1.61 -5.64
C ASN A 132 -16.34 -1.08 -4.20
N PRO A 133 -15.28 -0.32 -3.88
CA PRO A 133 -15.07 0.20 -2.53
C PRO A 133 -16.12 1.23 -2.10
N GLY A 134 -16.85 1.83 -3.06
CA GLY A 134 -17.92 2.80 -2.83
C GLY A 134 -19.33 2.20 -2.67
N ALA A 135 -19.49 0.87 -2.78
CA ALA A 135 -20.80 0.22 -2.72
C ALA A 135 -21.57 0.46 -1.40
N GLU A 136 -20.87 0.84 -0.33
CA GLU A 136 -21.46 1.14 0.98
C GLU A 136 -21.97 2.59 1.11
N ASP A 137 -21.45 3.55 0.32
CA ASP A 137 -21.68 4.99 0.52
C ASP A 137 -22.25 5.72 -0.72
N GLN A 138 -22.75 4.99 -1.72
CA GLN A 138 -23.35 5.51 -2.97
C GLN A 138 -22.44 6.42 -3.82
N ASN A 139 -21.18 6.65 -3.42
CA ASN A 139 -20.22 7.39 -4.21
C ASN A 139 -19.61 6.48 -5.29
N GLU A 140 -19.82 6.86 -6.54
CA GLU A 140 -19.36 6.11 -7.70
C GLU A 140 -17.83 6.20 -7.82
N VAL A 141 -17.13 5.20 -7.29
CA VAL A 141 -15.70 5.03 -7.54
C VAL A 141 -15.53 4.51 -8.96
N LYS A 142 -14.76 5.23 -9.78
CA LYS A 142 -14.44 4.77 -11.14
C LYS A 142 -13.49 3.57 -11.08
N PRO A 143 -13.73 2.51 -11.87
CA PRO A 143 -12.82 1.38 -11.92
C PRO A 143 -11.46 1.79 -12.53
N LEU A 144 -10.39 1.15 -12.07
CA LEU A 144 -9.03 1.35 -12.60
C LEU A 144 -8.86 0.69 -13.97
N GLY A 145 -9.67 -0.31 -14.27
CA GLY A 145 -9.67 -1.02 -15.54
C GLY A 145 -10.66 -2.18 -15.50
N ARG A 146 -10.53 -3.09 -16.46
CA ARG A 146 -11.38 -4.27 -16.60
C ARG A 146 -10.54 -5.50 -16.91
N ILE A 147 -10.99 -6.66 -16.44
CA ILE A 147 -10.39 -7.96 -16.72
C ILE A 147 -11.44 -8.89 -17.33
N THR A 148 -11.02 -9.75 -18.24
CA THR A 148 -11.87 -10.81 -18.79
C THR A 148 -11.65 -12.09 -18.01
N THR A 149 -12.69 -12.62 -17.38
CA THR A 149 -12.66 -13.89 -16.64
C THR A 149 -12.52 -15.08 -17.60
N LYS A 150 -12.23 -16.28 -17.10
CA LYS A 150 -12.20 -17.50 -17.93
C LYS A 150 -13.57 -17.84 -18.52
N ALA A 151 -14.64 -17.40 -17.88
CA ALA A 151 -16.00 -17.50 -18.39
C ALA A 151 -16.28 -16.50 -19.54
N GLY A 152 -15.34 -15.60 -19.85
CA GLY A 152 -15.49 -14.56 -20.86
C GLY A 152 -16.22 -13.31 -20.35
N GLU A 153 -16.47 -13.20 -19.03
CA GLU A 153 -17.13 -12.05 -18.44
C GLU A 153 -16.15 -10.89 -18.32
N ASP A 154 -16.60 -9.68 -18.66
CA ASP A 154 -15.81 -8.47 -18.57
C ASP A 154 -16.14 -7.73 -17.26
N VAL A 155 -15.22 -7.80 -16.29
CA VAL A 155 -15.44 -7.38 -14.90
C VAL A 155 -14.53 -6.19 -14.57
N PRO A 156 -15.08 -5.09 -14.00
CA PRO A 156 -14.27 -3.96 -13.56
C PRO A 156 -13.43 -4.34 -12.33
N TYR A 157 -12.22 -3.79 -12.22
CA TYR A 157 -11.41 -3.85 -11.01
C TYR A 157 -11.11 -2.45 -10.47
N TYR A 158 -11.01 -2.36 -9.15
CA TYR A 158 -10.86 -1.09 -8.41
C TYR A 158 -9.54 -1.00 -7.65
N ARG A 159 -8.83 -2.12 -7.50
CA ARG A 159 -7.53 -2.18 -6.85
C ARG A 159 -6.71 -3.32 -7.45
N MET A 160 -5.41 -3.10 -7.55
CA MET A 160 -4.46 -4.07 -8.06
C MET A 160 -3.37 -4.27 -7.02
N MET A 161 -3.12 -5.51 -6.63
CA MET A 161 -2.13 -5.88 -5.61
C MET A 161 -1.04 -6.73 -6.23
N ARG A 162 0.22 -6.40 -5.99
CA ARG A 162 1.35 -7.21 -6.45
C ARG A 162 1.63 -8.35 -5.47
N SER A 163 1.76 -9.56 -6.00
CA SER A 163 2.32 -10.70 -5.28
C SER A 163 3.82 -10.79 -5.57
N TYR A 164 4.59 -11.10 -4.53
CA TYR A 164 6.04 -11.17 -4.62
C TYR A 164 6.52 -12.57 -4.26
N TYR A 165 7.46 -13.09 -5.02
CA TYR A 165 8.26 -14.20 -4.53
C TYR A 165 9.16 -13.72 -3.38
N ARG A 166 9.46 -14.63 -2.46
CA ARG A 166 10.38 -14.33 -1.36
C ARG A 166 11.74 -13.79 -1.81
N TRP A 167 12.25 -14.23 -2.97
CA TRP A 167 13.53 -13.75 -3.50
C TRP A 167 13.44 -12.30 -4.02
N GLU A 168 12.31 -11.89 -4.63
CA GLU A 168 12.09 -10.50 -5.06
C GLU A 168 12.08 -9.55 -3.87
N LEU A 169 11.43 -9.96 -2.78
CA LEU A 169 11.44 -9.20 -1.53
C LEU A 169 12.86 -9.08 -1.00
N LYS A 170 13.61 -10.19 -0.88
CA LYS A 170 15.01 -10.15 -0.41
C LYS A 170 15.86 -9.16 -1.19
N LEU A 171 15.73 -9.12 -2.51
CA LEU A 171 16.45 -8.15 -3.35
C LEU A 171 16.04 -6.71 -3.04
N SER A 172 14.72 -6.45 -2.97
CA SER A 172 14.19 -5.13 -2.64
C SER A 172 14.69 -4.61 -1.29
N PHE A 173 14.76 -5.49 -0.28
CA PHE A 173 15.27 -5.17 1.06
C PHE A 173 16.79 -5.03 1.12
N ALA A 174 17.52 -5.77 0.27
CA ALA A 174 18.98 -5.78 0.25
C ALA A 174 19.58 -4.62 -0.55
N GLU A 175 18.86 -4.05 -1.53
CA GLU A 175 19.39 -2.98 -2.38
C GLU A 175 19.89 -1.80 -1.53
N PRO A 176 21.21 -1.52 -1.53
CA PRO A 176 21.75 -0.29 -0.97
C PRO A 176 21.35 0.83 -1.92
N GLN A 177 20.36 1.62 -1.53
CA GLN A 177 19.89 2.73 -2.35
C GLN A 177 20.87 3.90 -2.26
N CYS A 178 22.00 3.77 -2.95
CA CYS A 178 22.85 4.88 -3.37
C CYS A 178 22.13 5.67 -4.47
N LEU A 179 20.98 6.27 -4.17
CA LEU A 179 20.34 7.26 -5.05
C LEU A 179 20.65 8.64 -4.47
N LYS A 180 21.65 9.30 -5.07
CA LYS A 180 21.86 10.74 -4.87
C LYS A 180 20.55 11.44 -5.28
N ARG A 181 20.07 12.37 -4.44
CA ARG A 181 18.86 13.19 -4.65
C ARG A 181 18.81 13.98 -5.97
N SER A 182 19.83 13.93 -6.83
CA SER A 182 20.04 14.85 -7.95
C SER A 182 19.37 14.49 -9.28
N ASP A 183 18.81 13.29 -9.46
CA ASP A 183 18.12 12.93 -10.72
C ASP A 183 16.60 12.82 -10.55
N ARG A 184 15.95 13.94 -10.20
CA ARG A 184 14.51 14.11 -10.44
C ARG A 184 14.27 14.62 -11.85
N SER A 185 14.58 13.77 -12.84
CA SER A 185 14.02 13.86 -14.19
C SER A 185 13.81 12.46 -14.80
N LEU A 186 13.40 11.49 -13.98
CA LEU A 186 12.69 10.33 -14.51
C LEU A 186 11.21 10.72 -14.58
N THR A 187 10.83 11.38 -15.66
CA THR A 187 9.46 11.27 -16.18
C THR A 187 9.22 9.80 -16.47
N TYR A 188 8.71 9.06 -15.48
CA TYR A 188 7.91 7.89 -15.78
C TYR A 188 6.73 8.41 -16.57
N GLY A 189 6.67 8.04 -17.85
CA GLY A 189 5.61 8.45 -18.75
C GLY A 189 4.27 8.25 -18.07
N SER A 190 3.45 9.30 -18.09
CA SER A 190 2.02 9.22 -17.86
C SER A 190 1.41 8.31 -18.94
N GLY A 191 1.58 7.00 -18.78
CA GLY A 191 0.94 5.96 -19.59
C GLY A 191 -0.49 5.71 -19.12
N TYR A 192 -1.23 6.78 -18.84
CA TYR A 192 -2.69 6.79 -18.78
C TYR A 192 -3.18 7.77 -19.84
N THR A 193 -2.94 7.44 -21.11
CA THR A 193 -3.74 7.97 -22.22
C THR A 193 -4.09 6.80 -23.13
N ASN A 194 -5.40 6.55 -23.25
CA ASN A 194 -5.98 5.57 -24.16
C ASN A 194 -5.76 6.04 -25.60
N THR A 195 -4.96 5.30 -26.38
CA THR A 195 -5.09 5.29 -27.84
C THR A 195 -5.99 4.11 -28.23
N PRO A 196 -7.17 4.35 -28.84
CA PRO A 196 -8.00 3.25 -29.32
C PRO A 196 -7.34 2.58 -30.53
N PHE A 197 -7.22 1.26 -30.46
CA PHE A 197 -6.92 0.42 -31.62
C PHE A 197 -8.06 0.57 -32.63
N SER A 198 -7.79 1.29 -33.73
CA SER A 198 -8.64 1.31 -34.92
C SER A 198 -8.37 0.03 -35.70
N SER A 199 -9.31 -0.90 -35.70
CA SER A 199 -9.37 -1.98 -36.68
C SER A 199 -9.66 -1.38 -38.06
N ARG A 200 -8.73 -1.56 -38.99
CA ARG A 200 -9.03 -1.39 -40.42
C ARG A 200 -9.57 -2.71 -40.96
N SER A 201 -10.68 -2.57 -41.68
CA SER A 201 -11.25 -3.52 -42.63
C SER A 201 -10.33 -3.71 -43.84
#